data_AF-F6EYI9-F1
#
_entry.id   AF-F6EYI9-F1
#
_cell.length_a   1.000
_cell.length_b   1.000
_cell.length_c   1.000
_cell.angle_alpha   90.00
_cell.angle_beta   90.00
_cell.angle_gamma   90.00
#
_symmetry.space_group_name_H-M   'P 1'
#
loop_
_entity.id
_entity.type
_entity.pdbx_description
1 polymer ?
#
loop_
_entity_poly.entity_id
_entity_poly.type
_entity_poly.pdbx_seq_one_letter_code
_entity_poly.pdbx_strand_id
1 'polypeptide(L)'
;MVPLNAAEILEAKLAALQSLVTASLPLASETSIGFAQAVLPHREPLFANASGSGDLDYGGIPALAHAGYLAVGGTSFDGAAFVRAVDRLRGRAKAGRDQLGPDDLALLGIAAGIAATDDTDGLGAARRKWLLDIANENAAPNAWSNRARQLAADLLDGVGRLRADPQCSVDTLATDLVLRQHWPDAFATVPPIAAERRQELMAALLSSANPAQGELERAAIWLAALDLLVRRMSAELVPDYSSLVAMLEATQSAFRRWVWDARPNRSGIGPARWLIDSEAHVQAFLWAVLEPRFGEHLVDEQYLPGFGQKQPRFDFGIRGLKTIVEVKIARSSGDFSRIEEEVAGDLGLYFTDLQNWDRMVVYIYDDSNVPHAERYDTLRSALVARDERIRDIVFVQRPGMIPPRNQREPWSPDGAAAGAS
;
A
#
# COMPACT_ATOMS: atom_id res chain seq x y z
N MET A 1 40.49 0.24 4.16
CA MET A 1 39.17 -0.41 4.13
C MET A 1 38.15 0.70 4.17
N VAL A 2 37.58 1.08 3.03
CA VAL A 2 36.54 2.12 2.99
C VAL A 2 35.30 1.50 3.64
N PRO A 3 34.66 2.14 4.65
CA PRO A 3 33.42 1.63 5.18
C PRO A 3 32.40 1.60 4.05
N LEU A 4 31.91 0.41 3.70
CA LEU A 4 30.81 0.29 2.75
C LEU A 4 29.64 1.09 3.31
N ASN A 5 29.13 2.04 2.54
CA ASN A 5 27.92 2.74 2.94
C ASN A 5 26.70 1.80 2.77
N ALA A 6 25.60 2.09 3.45
CA ALA A 6 24.43 1.20 3.46
C ALA A 6 23.87 0.91 2.05
N ALA A 7 24.01 1.86 1.12
CA ALA A 7 23.56 1.69 -0.26
C ALA A 7 24.42 0.65 -1.00
N GLU A 8 25.74 0.69 -0.82
CA GLU A 8 26.66 -0.29 -1.43
C GLU A 8 26.41 -1.71 -0.91
N ILE A 9 26.10 -1.87 0.38
CA ILE A 9 25.73 -3.18 0.97
C ILE A 9 24.45 -3.71 0.33
N LEU A 10 23.43 -2.85 0.22
CA LEU A 10 22.15 -3.22 -0.37
C LEU A 10 22.29 -3.59 -1.85
N GLU A 11 22.99 -2.76 -2.62
CA GLU A 11 23.23 -2.99 -4.06
C GLU A 11 24.00 -4.30 -4.28
N ALA A 12 25.09 -4.52 -3.53
CA ALA A 12 25.86 -5.75 -3.59
C ALA A 12 24.99 -6.98 -3.26
N LYS A 13 24.10 -6.86 -2.25
CA LYS A 13 23.21 -7.94 -1.86
C LYS A 13 22.17 -8.26 -2.94
N LEU A 14 21.53 -7.25 -3.51
CA LEU A 14 20.57 -7.40 -4.60
C LEU A 14 21.23 -8.04 -5.83
N ALA A 15 22.40 -7.54 -6.23
CA ALA A 15 23.15 -8.09 -7.36
C ALA A 15 23.55 -9.56 -7.14
N ALA A 16 23.98 -9.90 -5.91
CA ALA A 16 24.34 -11.27 -5.56
C ALA A 16 23.12 -12.22 -5.61
N LEU A 17 21.97 -11.82 -5.07
CA LEU A 17 20.73 -12.61 -5.13
C LEU A 17 20.21 -12.76 -6.56
N GLN A 18 20.26 -11.70 -7.37
CA GLN A 18 19.87 -11.76 -8.78
C GLN A 18 20.78 -12.70 -9.59
N SER A 19 22.09 -12.65 -9.34
CA SER A 19 23.06 -13.56 -9.96
C SER A 19 22.79 -15.00 -9.55
N LEU A 20 22.46 -15.23 -8.28
CA LEU A 20 22.12 -16.55 -7.75
C LEU A 20 20.85 -17.13 -8.35
N VAL A 21 19.79 -16.33 -8.48
CA VAL A 21 18.56 -16.73 -9.19
C VAL A 21 18.90 -17.16 -10.60
N THR A 22 19.64 -16.33 -11.34
CA THR A 22 20.05 -16.62 -12.73
C THR A 22 20.87 -17.91 -12.83
N ALA A 23 21.82 -18.11 -11.91
CA ALA A 23 22.69 -19.29 -11.89
C ALA A 23 21.96 -20.58 -11.44
N SER A 24 20.82 -20.46 -10.76
CA SER A 24 20.03 -21.59 -10.29
C SER A 24 18.95 -22.02 -11.29
N LEU A 25 18.56 -21.16 -12.23
CA LEU A 25 17.55 -21.47 -13.26
C LEU A 25 17.83 -22.77 -14.05
N PRO A 26 19.06 -23.04 -14.55
CA PRO A 26 19.31 -24.25 -15.32
C PRO A 26 19.20 -25.56 -14.52
N LEU A 27 19.22 -25.46 -13.19
CA LEU A 27 19.15 -26.60 -12.26
C LEU A 27 17.74 -26.80 -11.70
N ALA A 28 16.84 -25.86 -11.95
CA ALA A 28 15.56 -25.78 -11.30
C ALA A 28 14.50 -26.66 -12.00
N SER A 29 13.55 -27.16 -11.21
CA SER A 29 12.37 -27.81 -11.76
C SER A 29 11.41 -26.78 -12.36
N GLU A 30 10.49 -27.21 -13.23
CA GLU A 30 9.44 -26.32 -13.74
C GLU A 30 8.56 -25.74 -12.62
N THR A 31 8.30 -26.50 -11.53
CA THR A 31 7.61 -25.97 -10.33
C THR A 31 8.36 -24.77 -9.77
N SER A 32 9.67 -24.91 -9.59
CA SER A 32 10.55 -23.91 -9.01
C SER A 32 10.61 -22.65 -9.89
N ILE A 33 10.68 -22.83 -11.21
CA ILE A 33 10.67 -21.75 -12.20
C ILE A 33 9.33 -21.00 -12.14
N GLY A 34 8.20 -21.73 -12.19
CA GLY A 34 6.87 -21.13 -12.12
C GLY A 34 6.62 -20.36 -10.84
N PHE A 35 7.04 -20.91 -9.70
CA PHE A 35 6.98 -20.22 -8.41
C PHE A 35 7.83 -18.94 -8.42
N ALA A 36 9.09 -19.03 -8.88
CA ALA A 36 9.99 -17.88 -8.96
C ALA A 36 9.44 -16.76 -9.88
N GLN A 37 8.84 -17.13 -11.02
CA GLN A 37 8.17 -16.18 -11.91
C GLN A 37 6.98 -15.48 -11.22
N ALA A 38 6.15 -16.23 -10.48
CA ALA A 38 5.00 -15.69 -9.77
C ALA A 38 5.40 -14.67 -8.69
N VAL A 39 6.50 -14.91 -7.98
CA VAL A 39 6.97 -14.03 -6.90
C VAL A 39 7.96 -12.95 -7.34
N LEU A 40 8.43 -12.99 -8.58
CA LEU A 40 9.29 -11.96 -9.19
C LEU A 40 8.73 -11.42 -10.52
N PRO A 41 7.47 -10.96 -10.57
CA PRO A 41 6.82 -10.57 -11.83
C PRO A 41 7.51 -9.39 -12.53
N HIS A 42 8.14 -8.49 -11.78
CA HIS A 42 8.87 -7.34 -12.34
C HIS A 42 10.28 -7.66 -12.81
N ARG A 43 10.70 -8.93 -12.71
CA ARG A 43 12.02 -9.40 -13.13
C ARG A 43 11.90 -10.39 -14.30
N GLU A 44 10.85 -10.27 -15.12
CA GLU A 44 10.59 -11.10 -16.30
C GLU A 44 11.84 -11.36 -17.18
N PRO A 45 12.74 -10.37 -17.43
CA PRO A 45 13.95 -10.62 -18.21
C PRO A 45 14.87 -11.71 -17.66
N LEU A 46 14.82 -12.00 -16.36
CA LEU A 46 15.58 -13.11 -15.75
C LEU A 46 15.11 -14.47 -16.27
N PHE A 47 13.83 -14.57 -16.64
CA PHE A 47 13.17 -15.83 -17.00
C PHE A 47 12.93 -15.95 -18.51
N ALA A 48 13.41 -15.01 -19.33
CA ALA A 48 13.19 -15.02 -20.78
C ALA A 48 13.68 -16.31 -21.47
N ASN A 49 14.70 -16.97 -20.89
CA ASN A 49 15.26 -18.23 -21.39
C ASN A 49 14.72 -19.47 -20.66
N ALA A 50 13.86 -19.30 -19.65
CA ALA A 50 13.22 -20.42 -18.98
C ALA A 50 12.07 -20.90 -19.87
N SER A 51 12.20 -22.12 -20.39
CA SER A 51 11.22 -22.73 -21.30
C SER A 51 9.80 -22.59 -20.74
N GLY A 52 8.89 -22.08 -21.57
CA GLY A 52 7.46 -21.96 -21.23
C GLY A 52 6.83 -23.32 -20.94
N SER A 53 5.72 -23.30 -20.20
CA SER A 53 4.98 -24.49 -19.78
C SER A 53 4.92 -25.51 -20.91
N GLY A 54 5.56 -26.66 -20.73
CA GLY A 54 5.44 -27.78 -21.67
C GLY A 54 3.97 -28.14 -21.87
N ASP A 55 3.67 -28.83 -22.97
CA ASP A 55 2.31 -29.28 -23.27
C ASP A 55 1.67 -29.97 -22.03
N LEU A 56 0.67 -29.31 -21.44
CA LEU A 56 -0.03 -29.80 -20.25
C LEU A 56 -0.69 -31.15 -20.51
N ASP A 57 -0.91 -31.52 -21.78
CA ASP A 57 -1.42 -32.82 -22.18
C ASP A 57 -0.48 -33.98 -21.88
N TYR A 58 0.83 -33.71 -21.80
CA TYR A 58 1.85 -34.71 -21.48
C TYR A 58 2.71 -34.34 -20.25
N GLY A 59 2.46 -33.18 -19.64
CA GLY A 59 3.18 -32.65 -18.49
C GLY A 59 3.04 -33.47 -17.19
N GLY A 60 4.08 -33.40 -16.36
CA GLY A 60 4.08 -33.91 -14.99
C GLY A 60 3.50 -32.91 -13.98
N ILE A 61 3.65 -33.22 -12.69
CA ILE A 61 3.33 -32.27 -11.60
C ILE A 61 4.04 -30.92 -11.77
N PRO A 62 5.33 -30.87 -12.18
CA PRO A 62 6.01 -29.58 -12.35
C PRO A 62 5.36 -28.65 -13.39
N ALA A 63 5.04 -29.18 -14.57
CA ALA A 63 4.34 -28.42 -15.61
C ALA A 63 2.96 -27.92 -15.14
N LEU A 64 2.24 -28.77 -14.41
CA LEU A 64 0.92 -28.43 -13.89
C LEU A 64 1.01 -27.32 -12.82
N ALA A 65 1.94 -27.43 -11.88
CA ALA A 65 2.17 -26.41 -10.87
C ALA A 65 2.58 -25.07 -11.49
N HIS A 66 3.50 -25.11 -12.46
CA HIS A 66 3.92 -23.94 -13.23
C HIS A 66 2.72 -23.26 -13.90
N ALA A 67 1.87 -24.01 -14.62
CA ALA A 67 0.67 -23.46 -15.23
C ALA A 67 -0.30 -22.84 -14.21
N GLY A 68 -0.42 -23.42 -13.02
CA GLY A 68 -1.21 -22.82 -11.95
C GLY A 68 -0.65 -21.49 -11.43
N TYR A 69 0.69 -21.34 -11.39
CA TYR A 69 1.33 -20.05 -11.07
C TYR A 69 1.11 -18.96 -12.12
N LEU A 70 0.96 -19.34 -13.40
CA LEU A 70 0.64 -18.38 -14.47
C LEU A 70 -0.71 -17.67 -14.24
N ALA A 71 -1.64 -18.31 -13.53
CA ALA A 71 -2.93 -17.71 -13.17
C ALA A 71 -2.78 -16.55 -12.16
N VAL A 72 -1.73 -16.56 -11.34
CA VAL A 72 -1.43 -15.50 -10.37
C VAL A 72 -0.67 -14.35 -11.01
N GLY A 73 0.24 -14.67 -11.93
CA GLY A 73 1.13 -13.69 -12.58
C GLY A 73 0.48 -12.81 -13.66
N GLY A 74 -0.82 -12.96 -13.95
CA GLY A 74 -1.52 -12.20 -15.00
C GLY A 74 -1.09 -12.56 -16.42
N THR A 75 -0.44 -13.72 -16.59
CA THR A 75 -0.04 -14.25 -17.91
C THR A 75 -1.17 -15.09 -18.52
N SER A 76 -1.05 -15.45 -19.80
CA SER A 76 -2.04 -16.29 -20.49
C SER A 76 -2.22 -17.65 -19.78
N PHE A 77 -3.33 -17.83 -19.08
CA PHE A 77 -3.69 -19.06 -18.37
C PHE A 77 -4.87 -19.76 -19.06
N ASP A 78 -4.64 -20.98 -19.57
CA ASP A 78 -5.71 -21.82 -20.12
C ASP A 78 -6.33 -22.69 -19.01
N GLY A 79 -7.37 -22.16 -18.37
CA GLY A 79 -8.09 -22.85 -17.31
C GLY A 79 -8.69 -24.19 -17.74
N ALA A 80 -9.12 -24.33 -18.99
CA ALA A 80 -9.73 -25.56 -19.47
C ALA A 80 -8.67 -26.68 -19.64
N ALA A 81 -7.51 -26.35 -20.21
CA ALA A 81 -6.39 -27.29 -20.30
C ALA A 81 -5.85 -27.67 -18.91
N PHE A 82 -5.74 -26.69 -18.01
CA PHE A 82 -5.31 -26.90 -16.63
C PHE A 82 -6.23 -27.88 -15.90
N VAL A 83 -7.55 -27.67 -15.95
CA VAL A 83 -8.53 -28.55 -15.30
C VAL A 83 -8.47 -29.98 -15.83
N ARG A 84 -8.34 -30.17 -17.14
CA ARG A 84 -8.15 -31.52 -17.73
C ARG A 84 -6.88 -32.19 -17.20
N ALA A 85 -5.79 -31.43 -17.06
CA ALA A 85 -4.54 -31.96 -16.52
C ALA A 85 -4.65 -32.34 -15.04
N VAL A 86 -5.37 -31.56 -14.22
CA VAL A 86 -5.70 -31.90 -12.83
C VAL A 86 -6.47 -33.22 -12.76
N ASP A 87 -7.49 -33.41 -13.60
CA ASP A 87 -8.29 -34.64 -13.57
C ASP A 87 -7.50 -35.87 -14.02
N ARG A 88 -6.61 -35.72 -15.02
CA ARG A 88 -5.67 -36.78 -15.39
C ARG A 88 -4.77 -37.17 -14.22
N LEU A 89 -4.23 -36.19 -13.49
CA LEU A 89 -3.38 -36.44 -12.33
C LEU A 89 -4.14 -37.18 -11.22
N ARG A 90 -5.39 -36.78 -10.95
CA ARG A 90 -6.30 -37.45 -10.01
C ARG A 90 -6.56 -38.90 -10.37
N GLY A 91 -6.59 -39.23 -11.67
CA GLY A 91 -6.78 -40.59 -12.18
C GLY A 91 -5.56 -41.51 -12.12
N ARG A 92 -4.37 -41.01 -11.75
CA ARG A 92 -3.14 -41.83 -11.66
C ARG A 92 -3.16 -42.76 -10.44
N ALA A 93 -2.28 -43.77 -10.43
CA ALA A 93 -2.08 -44.62 -9.26
C ALA A 93 -1.73 -43.77 -8.02
N LYS A 94 -2.38 -44.05 -6.88
CA LYS A 94 -2.35 -43.23 -5.66
C LYS A 94 -2.68 -41.74 -5.86
N ALA A 95 -3.35 -41.39 -6.96
CA ALA A 95 -3.80 -40.04 -7.30
C ALA A 95 -2.70 -38.95 -7.19
N GLY A 96 -1.45 -39.30 -7.52
CA GLY A 96 -0.31 -38.37 -7.44
C GLY A 96 0.16 -38.02 -6.02
N ARG A 97 -0.43 -38.62 -4.97
CA ARG A 97 -0.16 -38.30 -3.56
C ARG A 97 1.30 -38.47 -3.16
N ASP A 98 1.95 -39.54 -3.60
CA ASP A 98 3.35 -39.82 -3.23
C ASP A 98 4.32 -38.72 -3.71
N GLN A 99 4.00 -38.03 -4.81
CA GLN A 99 4.84 -36.99 -5.40
C GLN A 99 4.45 -35.59 -4.95
N LEU A 100 3.14 -35.31 -4.79
CA LEU A 100 2.64 -34.02 -4.31
C LEU A 100 2.78 -33.85 -2.79
N GLY A 101 2.65 -34.94 -2.04
CA GLY A 101 2.69 -34.95 -0.58
C GLY A 101 3.88 -34.20 0.02
N PRO A 102 5.13 -34.37 -0.48
CA PRO A 102 6.29 -33.64 0.03
C PRO A 102 6.57 -32.29 -0.65
N ASP A 103 5.87 -31.92 -1.72
CA ASP A 103 6.17 -30.72 -2.52
C ASP A 103 5.17 -29.58 -2.26
N ASP A 104 5.47 -28.77 -1.24
CA ASP A 104 4.64 -27.63 -0.81
C ASP A 104 4.41 -26.60 -1.93
N LEU A 105 5.39 -26.41 -2.83
CA LEU A 105 5.31 -25.43 -3.90
C LEU A 105 4.50 -25.95 -5.08
N ALA A 106 4.58 -27.25 -5.40
CA ALA A 106 3.68 -27.83 -6.36
C ALA A 106 2.23 -27.77 -5.88
N LEU A 107 1.99 -28.04 -4.59
CA LEU A 107 0.67 -27.92 -3.97
C LEU A 107 0.11 -26.50 -4.11
N LEU A 108 0.91 -25.47 -3.80
CA LEU A 108 0.49 -24.08 -3.94
C LEU A 108 0.18 -23.72 -5.40
N GLY A 109 1.05 -24.09 -6.35
CA GLY A 109 0.83 -23.80 -7.77
C GLY A 109 -0.48 -24.40 -8.27
N ILE A 110 -0.74 -25.67 -7.97
CA ILE A 110 -1.98 -26.34 -8.38
C ILE A 110 -3.20 -25.73 -7.66
N ALA A 111 -3.10 -25.41 -6.37
CA ALA A 111 -4.19 -24.79 -5.63
C ALA A 111 -4.55 -23.40 -6.19
N ALA A 112 -3.54 -22.60 -6.55
CA ALA A 112 -3.74 -21.30 -7.20
C ALA A 112 -4.47 -21.45 -8.55
N GLY A 113 -4.05 -22.41 -9.38
CA GLY A 113 -4.74 -22.70 -10.63
C GLY A 113 -6.19 -23.15 -10.43
N ILE A 114 -6.47 -24.05 -9.48
CA ILE A 114 -7.84 -24.47 -9.15
C ILE A 114 -8.68 -23.29 -8.63
N ALA A 115 -8.09 -22.40 -7.83
CA ALA A 115 -8.76 -21.22 -7.31
C ALA A 115 -9.14 -20.22 -8.41
N ALA A 116 -8.33 -20.13 -9.47
CA ALA A 116 -8.54 -19.24 -10.60
C ALA A 116 -9.46 -19.79 -11.69
N THR A 117 -9.82 -21.08 -11.66
CA THR A 117 -10.70 -21.72 -12.66
C THR A 117 -12.16 -21.73 -12.25
N ASP A 118 -13.05 -21.41 -13.19
CA ASP A 118 -14.50 -21.53 -13.03
C ASP A 118 -14.95 -23.00 -13.00
N ASP A 119 -15.95 -23.30 -12.16
CA ASP A 119 -16.55 -24.64 -12.06
C ASP A 119 -17.59 -24.88 -13.16
N THR A 120 -17.11 -25.01 -14.40
CA THR A 120 -17.98 -25.17 -15.58
C THR A 120 -18.56 -26.57 -15.73
N ASP A 121 -17.97 -27.58 -15.09
CA ASP A 121 -18.35 -28.99 -15.20
C ASP A 121 -18.87 -29.61 -13.90
N GLY A 122 -18.99 -28.81 -12.83
CA GLY A 122 -19.50 -29.23 -11.52
C GLY A 122 -18.55 -30.13 -10.72
N LEU A 123 -17.30 -30.27 -11.16
CA LEU A 123 -16.27 -31.09 -10.49
C LEU A 123 -15.32 -30.26 -9.62
N GLY A 124 -15.48 -28.93 -9.57
CA GLY A 124 -14.64 -28.00 -8.80
C GLY A 124 -14.53 -28.39 -7.33
N ALA A 125 -15.65 -28.69 -6.67
CA ALA A 125 -15.65 -29.14 -5.27
C ALA A 125 -14.86 -30.44 -5.06
N ALA A 126 -14.93 -31.37 -6.01
CA ALA A 126 -14.20 -32.64 -5.93
C ALA A 126 -12.68 -32.46 -6.13
N ARG A 127 -12.28 -31.53 -7.01
CA ARG A 127 -10.86 -31.16 -7.22
C ARG A 127 -10.28 -30.48 -5.98
N ARG A 128 -11.02 -29.52 -5.41
CA ARG A 128 -10.62 -28.82 -4.18
C ARG A 128 -10.45 -29.79 -3.02
N LYS A 129 -11.44 -30.66 -2.79
CA LYS A 129 -11.37 -31.67 -1.74
C LYS A 129 -10.17 -32.61 -1.91
N TRP A 130 -9.94 -33.10 -3.13
CA TRP A 130 -8.81 -34.00 -3.41
C TRP A 130 -7.47 -33.36 -3.05
N LEU A 131 -7.21 -32.13 -3.50
CA LEU A 131 -5.94 -31.46 -3.22
C LEU A 131 -5.82 -31.07 -1.74
N LEU A 132 -6.93 -30.69 -1.11
CA LEU A 132 -6.99 -30.36 0.32
C LEU A 132 -6.64 -31.57 1.20
N ASP A 133 -7.12 -32.77 0.84
CA ASP A 133 -6.75 -34.01 1.55
C ASP A 133 -5.22 -34.20 1.52
N ILE A 134 -4.56 -33.95 0.38
CA ILE A 134 -3.10 -34.04 0.24
C ILE A 134 -2.40 -32.94 1.04
N ALA A 135 -2.89 -31.71 0.98
CA ALA A 135 -2.30 -30.58 1.70
C ALA A 135 -2.32 -30.79 3.23
N ASN A 136 -3.36 -31.46 3.73
CA ASN A 136 -3.50 -31.81 5.14
C ASN A 136 -2.69 -33.06 5.55
N GLU A 137 -2.19 -33.85 4.59
CA GLU A 137 -1.31 -35.00 4.84
C GLU A 137 0.16 -34.54 5.04
N ASN A 138 0.86 -35.14 6.01
CA ASN A 138 2.33 -35.05 6.21
C ASN A 138 2.95 -33.64 6.10
N ALA A 139 2.49 -32.70 6.92
CA ALA A 139 3.21 -31.45 7.10
C ALA A 139 4.49 -31.69 7.93
N ALA A 140 5.67 -31.38 7.37
CA ALA A 140 6.84 -31.09 8.18
C ALA A 140 6.66 -29.68 8.75
N PRO A 141 6.24 -29.50 10.02
CA PRO A 141 5.73 -28.22 10.52
C PRO A 141 6.77 -27.09 10.47
N ASN A 142 8.06 -27.44 10.43
CA ASN A 142 9.19 -26.53 10.49
C ASN A 142 9.88 -26.30 9.14
N ALA A 143 9.34 -26.81 8.03
CA ALA A 143 9.87 -26.49 6.71
C ALA A 143 9.56 -25.02 6.38
N TRP A 144 10.52 -24.31 5.79
CA TRP A 144 10.33 -22.91 5.37
C TRP A 144 9.16 -22.76 4.37
N SER A 145 8.93 -23.80 3.56
CA SER A 145 7.88 -23.90 2.56
C SER A 145 6.50 -24.25 3.11
N ASN A 146 6.39 -24.62 4.40
CA ASN A 146 5.12 -24.99 5.03
C ASN A 146 4.09 -23.84 4.94
N ARG A 147 4.56 -22.59 4.90
CA ARG A 147 3.67 -21.44 4.70
C ARG A 147 2.97 -21.45 3.33
N ALA A 148 3.65 -21.93 2.29
CA ALA A 148 3.06 -22.13 0.96
C ALA A 148 1.98 -23.23 0.98
N ARG A 149 2.20 -24.32 1.73
CA ARG A 149 1.19 -25.35 1.96
C ARG A 149 -0.04 -24.82 2.70
N GLN A 150 0.15 -24.03 3.75
CA GLN A 150 -0.96 -23.40 4.47
C GLN A 150 -1.80 -22.50 3.56
N LEU A 151 -1.13 -21.70 2.72
CA LEU A 151 -1.79 -20.90 1.70
C LEU A 151 -2.53 -21.78 0.69
N ALA A 152 -1.90 -22.86 0.20
CA ALA A 152 -2.54 -23.80 -0.72
C ALA A 152 -3.86 -24.34 -0.14
N ALA A 153 -3.86 -24.76 1.12
CA ALA A 153 -5.08 -25.24 1.79
C ALA A 153 -6.13 -24.14 1.97
N ASP A 154 -5.73 -22.94 2.37
CA ASP A 154 -6.65 -21.81 2.56
C ASP A 154 -7.27 -21.32 1.24
N LEU A 155 -6.56 -21.40 0.12
CA LEU A 155 -7.13 -21.13 -1.22
C LEU A 155 -8.23 -22.13 -1.62
N LEU A 156 -8.25 -23.32 -1.02
CA LEU A 156 -9.20 -24.38 -1.32
C LEU A 156 -10.44 -24.35 -0.41
N ASP A 157 -10.29 -24.00 0.87
CA ASP A 157 -11.38 -24.08 1.86
C ASP A 157 -11.63 -22.82 2.71
N GLY A 158 -10.73 -21.82 2.69
CA GLY A 158 -10.90 -20.56 3.41
C GLY A 158 -10.88 -20.65 4.94
N VAL A 159 -10.37 -21.72 5.55
CA VAL A 159 -10.43 -21.91 7.02
C VAL A 159 -9.55 -20.91 7.79
N GLY A 160 -8.53 -20.33 7.16
CA GLY A 160 -7.72 -19.26 7.75
C GLY A 160 -6.53 -19.77 8.56
N ARG A 161 -5.84 -20.80 8.08
CA ARG A 161 -4.59 -21.34 8.64
C ARG A 161 -3.48 -20.29 8.70
N LEU A 162 -3.52 -19.29 7.81
CA LEU A 162 -2.53 -18.22 7.75
C LEU A 162 -2.56 -17.26 8.95
N ARG A 163 -3.54 -17.36 9.86
CA ARG A 163 -3.60 -16.54 11.09
C ARG A 163 -2.51 -16.87 12.11
N ALA A 164 -1.95 -18.07 12.07
CA ALA A 164 -0.82 -18.42 12.92
C ALA A 164 0.43 -17.63 12.51
N ASP A 165 1.16 -17.11 13.49
CA ASP A 165 2.40 -16.37 13.27
C ASP A 165 3.46 -17.29 12.63
N PRO A 166 4.11 -16.89 11.52
CA PRO A 166 5.23 -17.65 10.96
C PRO A 166 6.34 -17.87 12.01
N GLN A 167 6.86 -19.10 12.07
CA GLN A 167 8.01 -19.43 12.92
C GLN A 167 9.24 -18.55 12.60
N CYS A 168 10.11 -18.33 13.59
CA CYS A 168 11.15 -17.30 13.62
C CYS A 168 12.38 -17.46 12.68
N SER A 169 12.34 -18.28 11.63
CA SER A 169 13.47 -18.32 10.67
C SER A 169 13.34 -17.19 9.63
N VAL A 170 14.49 -16.76 9.10
CA VAL A 170 14.55 -15.75 8.03
C VAL A 170 13.74 -16.19 6.81
N ASP A 171 13.86 -17.46 6.42
CA ASP A 171 13.16 -18.01 5.26
C ASP A 171 11.65 -18.02 5.46
N THR A 172 11.16 -18.46 6.62
CA THR A 172 9.72 -18.54 6.88
C THR A 172 9.10 -17.14 6.89
N LEU A 173 9.76 -16.16 7.49
CA LEU A 173 9.28 -14.78 7.53
C LEU A 173 9.37 -14.09 6.15
N ALA A 174 10.43 -14.34 5.38
CA ALA A 174 10.55 -13.87 4.00
C ALA A 174 9.46 -14.48 3.12
N THR A 175 9.21 -15.79 3.27
CA THR A 175 8.15 -16.51 2.55
C THR A 175 6.79 -15.91 2.88
N ASP A 176 6.46 -15.71 4.17
CA ASP A 176 5.19 -15.09 4.59
C ASP A 176 5.01 -13.68 4.00
N LEU A 177 6.06 -12.85 4.01
CA LEU A 177 6.03 -11.51 3.44
C LEU A 177 5.74 -11.53 1.93
N VAL A 178 6.42 -12.41 1.19
CA VAL A 178 6.26 -12.54 -0.26
C VAL A 178 4.87 -13.09 -0.61
N LEU A 179 4.41 -14.13 0.07
CA LEU A 179 3.08 -14.70 -0.18
C LEU A 179 1.95 -13.70 0.08
N ARG A 180 2.06 -12.87 1.13
CA ARG A 180 1.09 -11.79 1.40
C ARG A 180 0.95 -10.80 0.25
N GLN A 181 2.06 -10.47 -0.42
CA GLN A 181 2.06 -9.53 -1.53
C GLN A 181 1.32 -10.10 -2.75
N HIS A 182 1.50 -11.38 -3.04
CA HIS A 182 1.00 -12.00 -4.27
C HIS A 182 -0.37 -12.67 -4.12
N TRP A 183 -0.82 -12.95 -2.90
CA TRP A 183 -2.15 -13.48 -2.59
C TRP A 183 -2.88 -12.65 -1.52
N PRO A 184 -3.10 -11.33 -1.72
CA PRO A 184 -3.60 -10.43 -0.68
C PRO A 184 -4.93 -10.86 -0.07
N ASP A 185 -5.84 -11.43 -0.87
CA ASP A 185 -7.17 -11.86 -0.42
C ASP A 185 -7.10 -12.98 0.63
N ALA A 186 -6.18 -13.93 0.47
CA ALA A 186 -5.97 -15.01 1.43
C ALA A 186 -5.46 -14.49 2.79
N PHE A 187 -4.83 -13.31 2.80
CA PHE A 187 -4.27 -12.68 3.99
C PHE A 187 -5.13 -11.51 4.52
N ALA A 188 -6.29 -11.23 3.95
CA ALA A 188 -7.11 -10.06 4.30
C ALA A 188 -7.50 -10.01 5.80
N THR A 189 -7.63 -11.17 6.46
CA THR A 189 -7.95 -11.27 7.90
C THR A 189 -6.74 -11.53 8.79
N VAL A 190 -5.54 -11.63 8.22
CA VAL A 190 -4.30 -11.91 8.95
C VAL A 190 -3.66 -10.59 9.37
N PRO A 191 -3.28 -10.41 10.65
CA PRO A 191 -2.60 -9.20 11.10
C PRO A 191 -1.34 -8.92 10.27
N PRO A 192 -1.03 -7.64 9.96
CA PRO A 192 0.20 -7.30 9.26
C PRO A 192 1.42 -7.66 10.12
N ILE A 193 2.53 -8.02 9.46
CA ILE A 193 3.82 -8.24 10.13
C ILE A 193 4.22 -6.95 10.85
N ALA A 194 4.58 -7.02 12.13
CA ALA A 194 5.02 -5.85 12.92
C ALA A 194 6.25 -5.14 12.32
N ALA A 195 6.42 -3.84 12.60
CA ALA A 195 7.51 -3.04 12.04
C ALA A 195 8.88 -3.56 12.49
N GLU A 196 9.00 -3.92 13.76
CA GLU A 196 10.20 -4.49 14.38
C GLU A 196 10.60 -5.79 13.67
N ARG A 197 9.63 -6.66 13.38
CA ARG A 197 9.87 -7.93 12.66
C ARG A 197 10.32 -7.70 11.22
N ARG A 198 9.80 -6.67 10.54
CA ARG A 198 10.29 -6.28 9.20
C ARG A 198 11.72 -5.75 9.24
N GLN A 199 12.07 -4.98 10.28
CA GLN A 199 13.44 -4.49 10.48
C GLN A 199 14.41 -5.65 10.78
N GLU A 200 14.02 -6.60 11.63
CA GLU A 200 14.78 -7.82 11.90
C GLU A 200 14.98 -8.64 10.62
N LEU A 201 13.93 -8.81 9.81
CA LEU A 201 14.03 -9.49 8.51
C LEU A 201 15.00 -8.78 7.57
N MET A 202 14.90 -7.45 7.45
CA MET A 202 15.82 -6.67 6.61
C MET A 202 17.27 -6.86 7.03
N ALA A 203 17.55 -6.71 8.33
CA ALA A 203 18.89 -6.90 8.88
C ALA A 203 19.39 -8.33 8.64
N ALA A 204 18.53 -9.33 8.84
CA ALA A 204 18.87 -10.72 8.61
C ALA A 204 19.14 -11.03 7.14
N LEU A 205 18.31 -10.53 6.21
CA LEU A 205 18.52 -10.70 4.77
C LEU A 205 19.86 -10.10 4.34
N LEU A 206 20.20 -8.89 4.80
CA LEU A 206 21.45 -8.22 4.44
C LEU A 206 22.70 -8.93 5.00
N SER A 207 22.62 -9.41 6.24
CA SER A 207 23.78 -9.97 6.96
C SER A 207 23.99 -11.48 6.80
N SER A 208 22.94 -12.25 6.52
CA SER A 208 23.03 -13.71 6.41
C SER A 208 23.71 -14.15 5.12
N ALA A 209 24.33 -15.34 5.15
CA ALA A 209 24.81 -15.98 3.93
C ALA A 209 23.65 -16.18 2.93
N ASN A 210 23.92 -15.97 1.64
CA ASN A 210 22.91 -16.20 0.60
C ASN A 210 22.53 -17.70 0.54
N PRO A 211 21.34 -18.01 0.00
CA PRO A 211 20.98 -19.38 -0.35
C PRO A 211 22.04 -20.03 -1.26
N ALA A 212 22.13 -21.35 -1.23
CA ALA A 212 23.10 -22.08 -2.06
C ALA A 212 22.69 -22.06 -3.54
N GLN A 213 23.66 -22.19 -4.45
CA GLN A 213 23.35 -22.38 -5.87
C GLN A 213 22.52 -23.65 -6.06
N GLY A 214 21.44 -23.54 -6.82
CA GLY A 214 20.44 -24.60 -6.99
C GLY A 214 19.21 -24.46 -6.09
N GLU A 215 19.25 -23.60 -5.05
CA GLU A 215 18.08 -23.26 -4.23
C GLU A 215 17.33 -22.07 -4.85
N LEU A 216 16.79 -22.26 -6.07
CA LEU A 216 16.13 -21.19 -6.83
C LEU A 216 15.01 -20.52 -6.01
N GLU A 217 14.21 -21.29 -5.30
CA GLU A 217 13.00 -20.82 -4.64
C GLU A 217 13.34 -19.94 -3.43
N ARG A 218 14.35 -20.33 -2.65
CA ARG A 218 14.85 -19.51 -1.53
C ARG A 218 15.51 -18.24 -2.03
N ALA A 219 16.33 -18.34 -3.09
CA ALA A 219 16.95 -17.17 -3.71
C ALA A 219 15.91 -16.18 -4.23
N ALA A 220 14.85 -16.68 -4.89
CA ALA A 220 13.76 -15.88 -5.40
C ALA A 220 12.95 -15.21 -4.26
N ILE A 221 12.63 -15.94 -3.20
CA ILE A 221 11.94 -15.41 -2.00
C ILE A 221 12.78 -14.31 -1.35
N TRP A 222 14.08 -14.54 -1.16
CA TRP A 222 14.96 -13.53 -0.54
C TRP A 222 15.07 -12.27 -1.40
N LEU A 223 15.20 -12.42 -2.72
CA LEU A 223 15.22 -11.31 -3.65
C LEU A 223 13.89 -10.53 -3.62
N ALA A 224 12.76 -11.24 -3.68
CA ALA A 224 11.42 -10.64 -3.64
C ALA A 224 11.16 -9.92 -2.31
N ALA A 225 11.49 -10.55 -1.18
CA ALA A 225 11.35 -9.96 0.15
C ALA A 225 12.20 -8.70 0.30
N LEU A 226 13.45 -8.72 -0.18
CA LEU A 226 14.33 -7.57 -0.14
C LEU A 226 13.81 -6.43 -1.03
N ASP A 227 13.38 -6.74 -2.27
CA ASP A 227 12.75 -5.77 -3.16
C ASP A 227 11.50 -5.13 -2.51
N LEU A 228 10.67 -5.92 -1.83
CA LEU A 228 9.47 -5.43 -1.12
C LEU A 228 9.82 -4.51 0.06
N LEU A 229 10.79 -4.89 0.87
CA LEU A 229 11.23 -4.07 2.01
C LEU A 229 11.85 -2.75 1.53
N VAL A 230 12.69 -2.80 0.50
CA VAL A 230 13.28 -1.59 -0.10
C VAL A 230 12.21 -0.68 -0.68
N ARG A 231 11.27 -1.20 -1.47
CA ARG A 231 10.16 -0.41 -2.03
C ARG A 231 9.34 0.27 -0.94
N ARG A 232 9.05 -0.45 0.14
CA ARG A 232 8.31 0.10 1.29
C ARG A 232 9.10 1.19 2.00
N MET A 233 10.39 0.97 2.25
CA MET A 233 11.26 1.98 2.84
C MET A 233 11.37 3.21 1.94
N SER A 234 11.48 3.03 0.62
CA SER A 234 11.49 4.14 -0.34
C SER A 234 10.19 4.95 -0.28
N ALA A 235 9.03 4.30 -0.19
CA ALA A 235 7.75 4.99 -0.04
C ALA A 235 7.63 5.73 1.30
N GLU A 236 8.16 5.15 2.39
CA GLU A 236 8.18 5.78 3.71
C GLU A 236 9.20 6.94 3.79
N LEU A 237 10.31 6.87 3.06
CA LEU A 237 11.35 7.90 3.07
C LEU A 237 11.08 9.03 2.08
N VAL A 238 10.63 8.72 0.87
CA VAL A 238 10.34 9.67 -0.20
C VAL A 238 8.83 9.89 -0.25
N PRO A 239 8.31 11.02 0.28
CA PRO A 239 6.90 11.32 0.16
C PRO A 239 6.49 11.39 -1.30
N ASP A 240 5.32 10.84 -1.62
CA ASP A 240 4.67 11.00 -2.91
C ASP A 240 3.37 11.82 -2.76
N TYR A 241 2.74 12.09 -3.91
CA TYR A 241 1.49 12.83 -3.96
C TYR A 241 0.36 12.13 -3.19
N SER A 242 0.27 10.80 -3.30
CA SER A 242 -0.74 10.01 -2.59
C SER A 242 -0.58 10.12 -1.06
N SER A 243 0.66 10.11 -0.58
CA SER A 243 0.99 10.31 0.84
C SER A 243 0.58 11.69 1.33
N LEU A 244 0.75 12.74 0.51
CA LEU A 244 0.26 14.09 0.82
C LEU A 244 -1.25 14.09 1.04
N VAL A 245 -2.01 13.57 0.07
CA VAL A 245 -3.49 13.55 0.15
C VAL A 245 -3.95 12.76 1.37
N ALA A 246 -3.38 11.58 1.61
CA ALA A 246 -3.69 10.76 2.78
C ALA A 246 -3.39 11.49 4.11
N MET A 247 -2.30 12.25 4.20
CA MET A 247 -1.99 13.06 5.39
C MET A 247 -2.99 14.19 5.59
N LEU A 248 -3.36 14.89 4.52
CA LEU A 248 -4.37 15.96 4.57
C LEU A 248 -5.73 15.41 5.01
N GLU A 249 -6.16 14.26 4.47
CA GLU A 249 -7.40 13.60 4.89
C GLU A 249 -7.35 13.11 6.35
N ALA A 250 -6.19 12.61 6.80
CA ALA A 250 -6.00 12.11 8.16
C ALA A 250 -6.16 13.21 9.23
N THR A 251 -6.04 14.49 8.87
CA THR A 251 -6.31 15.61 9.79
C THR A 251 -7.74 15.56 10.36
N GLN A 252 -8.72 15.03 9.61
CA GLN A 252 -10.08 14.81 10.10
C GLN A 252 -10.11 13.93 11.35
N SER A 253 -9.25 12.90 11.40
CA SER A 253 -9.12 12.02 12.56
C SER A 253 -8.33 12.68 13.69
N ALA A 254 -7.35 13.53 13.37
CA ALA A 254 -6.58 14.27 14.36
C ALA A 254 -7.48 15.19 15.22
N PHE A 255 -8.55 15.74 14.61
CA PHE A 255 -9.54 16.57 15.32
C PHE A 255 -10.32 15.86 16.44
N ARG A 256 -10.25 14.52 16.57
CA ARG A 256 -10.84 13.79 17.72
C ARG A 256 -10.20 14.15 19.06
N ARG A 257 -8.94 14.60 19.05
CA ARG A 257 -8.19 14.99 20.26
C ARG A 257 -7.95 16.51 20.32
N TRP A 258 -8.74 17.29 19.60
CA TRP A 258 -8.59 18.74 19.56
C TRP A 258 -8.82 19.37 20.93
N VAL A 259 -8.08 20.43 21.23
CA VAL A 259 -8.09 21.05 22.56
C VAL A 259 -9.12 22.17 22.63
N TRP A 260 -10.15 21.97 23.45
CA TRP A 260 -11.14 22.98 23.78
C TRP A 260 -11.61 22.84 25.24
N ASP A 261 -10.90 23.51 26.14
CA ASP A 261 -11.25 23.52 27.56
C ASP A 261 -12.42 24.48 27.82
N ALA A 262 -13.45 23.97 28.51
CA ALA A 262 -14.55 24.80 28.98
C ALA A 262 -14.11 25.75 30.11
N ARG A 263 -13.18 25.31 30.97
CA ARG A 263 -12.69 26.04 32.14
C ARG A 263 -11.17 25.87 32.28
N PRO A 264 -10.47 26.84 32.89
CA PRO A 264 -9.07 26.69 33.28
C PRO A 264 -8.82 25.40 34.08
N ASN A 265 -7.71 24.71 33.77
CA ASN A 265 -7.24 23.57 34.56
C ASN A 265 -6.29 23.98 35.71
N ARG A 266 -5.87 25.25 35.75
CA ARG A 266 -4.94 25.81 36.74
C ARG A 266 -5.32 27.25 37.08
N SER A 267 -5.02 27.67 38.31
CA SER A 267 -5.22 29.05 38.77
C SER A 267 -4.31 30.01 37.98
N GLY A 268 -4.84 31.17 37.57
CA GLY A 268 -4.09 32.22 36.89
C GLY A 268 -3.83 32.01 35.38
N ILE A 269 -4.35 30.94 34.78
CA ILE A 269 -4.21 30.67 33.33
C ILE A 269 -5.61 30.52 32.72
N GLY A 270 -5.81 30.98 31.49
CA GLY A 270 -7.05 30.75 30.75
C GLY A 270 -7.26 29.27 30.37
N PRO A 271 -8.47 28.87 29.96
CA PRO A 271 -8.70 27.55 29.36
C PRO A 271 -7.86 27.37 28.10
N ALA A 272 -7.30 26.19 27.86
CA ALA A 272 -6.62 25.91 26.60
C ALA A 272 -7.68 25.77 25.50
N ARG A 273 -7.65 26.64 24.49
CA ARG A 273 -8.56 26.60 23.35
C ARG A 273 -7.77 26.80 22.07
N TRP A 274 -7.76 25.79 21.21
CA TRP A 274 -7.12 25.88 19.91
C TRP A 274 -8.18 26.30 18.89
N LEU A 275 -8.26 27.60 18.60
CA LEU A 275 -9.29 28.15 17.73
C LEU A 275 -8.80 28.21 16.28
N ILE A 276 -9.56 27.60 15.36
CA ILE A 276 -9.43 27.82 13.91
C ILE A 276 -10.57 28.76 13.50
N ASP A 277 -10.24 29.96 13.02
CA ASP A 277 -11.23 30.97 12.61
C ASP A 277 -10.88 31.68 11.28
N SER A 278 -9.67 31.43 10.77
CA SER A 278 -9.13 32.00 9.53
C SER A 278 -8.34 30.95 8.75
N GLU A 279 -8.14 31.21 7.46
CA GLU A 279 -7.27 30.39 6.59
C GLU A 279 -5.85 30.34 7.14
N ALA A 280 -5.33 31.45 7.69
CA ALA A 280 -4.01 31.48 8.34
C ALA A 280 -3.89 30.50 9.53
N HIS A 281 -4.97 30.25 10.29
CA HIS A 281 -4.95 29.25 11.36
C HIS A 281 -4.95 27.82 10.80
N VAL A 282 -5.69 27.57 9.73
CA VAL A 282 -5.68 26.28 9.02
C VAL A 282 -4.28 26.05 8.45
N GLN A 283 -3.69 27.07 7.85
CA GLN A 283 -2.34 27.05 7.33
C GLN A 283 -1.33 26.69 8.44
N ALA A 284 -1.33 27.39 9.57
CA ALA A 284 -0.43 27.07 10.69
C ALA A 284 -0.61 25.63 11.21
N PHE A 285 -1.85 25.13 11.24
CA PHE A 285 -2.13 23.74 11.60
C PHE A 285 -1.57 22.76 10.57
N LEU A 286 -1.81 22.98 9.27
CA LEU A 286 -1.30 22.13 8.20
C LEU A 286 0.23 22.15 8.16
N TRP A 287 0.86 23.30 8.39
CA TRP A 287 2.32 23.38 8.52
C TRP A 287 2.84 22.43 9.61
N ALA A 288 2.24 22.46 10.80
CA ALA A 288 2.62 21.56 11.90
C ALA A 288 2.39 20.07 11.59
N VAL A 289 1.46 19.74 10.69
CA VAL A 289 1.18 18.37 10.24
C VAL A 289 2.13 17.92 9.12
N LEU A 290 2.46 18.82 8.19
CA LEU A 290 3.21 18.49 6.97
C LEU A 290 4.74 18.60 7.17
N GLU A 291 5.22 19.57 7.96
CA GLU A 291 6.66 19.83 8.15
C GLU A 291 7.45 18.58 8.57
N PRO A 292 6.98 17.73 9.51
CA PRO A 292 7.74 16.54 9.92
C PRO A 292 7.97 15.52 8.79
N ARG A 293 7.13 15.55 7.74
CA ARG A 293 7.21 14.63 6.61
C ARG A 293 7.95 15.22 5.42
N PHE A 294 7.71 16.49 5.13
CA PHE A 294 8.19 17.14 3.91
C PHE A 294 9.44 18.01 4.14
N GLY A 295 9.71 18.42 5.38
CA GLY A 295 10.91 19.15 5.78
C GLY A 295 11.23 20.32 4.85
N GLU A 296 12.45 20.34 4.32
CA GLU A 296 12.94 21.39 3.39
C GLU A 296 12.19 21.48 2.05
N HIS A 297 11.42 20.44 1.68
CA HIS A 297 10.58 20.49 0.49
C HIS A 297 9.26 21.24 0.71
N LEU A 298 8.84 21.42 1.96
CA LEU A 298 7.70 22.25 2.30
C LEU A 298 8.09 23.72 2.22
N VAL A 299 7.33 24.46 1.45
CA VAL A 299 7.57 25.85 1.13
C VAL A 299 6.37 26.64 1.60
N ASP A 300 6.65 27.63 2.44
CA ASP A 300 5.67 28.60 2.92
C ASP A 300 5.21 29.50 1.76
N GLU A 301 4.32 30.43 2.05
CA GLU A 301 3.79 31.41 1.10
C GLU A 301 4.92 32.06 0.26
N GLN A 302 4.91 31.83 -1.06
CA GLN A 302 5.83 32.49 -2.00
C GLN A 302 5.08 33.28 -3.06
N TYR A 303 5.57 34.49 -3.30
CA TYR A 303 5.17 35.28 -4.45
C TYR A 303 5.70 34.64 -5.73
N LEU A 304 4.79 34.34 -6.64
CA LEU A 304 5.12 33.89 -7.99
C LEU A 304 5.48 35.09 -8.88
N PRO A 305 6.18 34.86 -10.01
CA PRO A 305 6.46 35.92 -10.97
C PRO A 305 5.17 36.67 -11.34
N GLY A 306 5.18 37.99 -11.12
CA GLY A 306 3.98 38.80 -11.28
C GLY A 306 3.41 38.72 -12.70
N PHE A 307 2.08 38.63 -12.80
CA PHE A 307 1.37 38.69 -14.08
C PHE A 307 0.51 39.95 -14.12
N GLY A 308 0.92 40.95 -14.91
CA GLY A 308 0.27 42.25 -14.95
C GLY A 308 0.41 43.02 -13.62
N GLN A 309 -0.71 43.46 -13.02
CA GLN A 309 -0.72 44.18 -11.73
C GLN A 309 -0.88 43.26 -10.51
N LYS A 310 -1.07 41.95 -10.70
CA LYS A 310 -1.24 40.99 -9.60
C LYS A 310 0.08 40.26 -9.33
N GLN A 311 0.43 40.17 -8.05
CA GLN A 311 1.48 39.27 -7.56
C GLN A 311 0.80 38.08 -6.87
N PRO A 312 0.58 36.98 -7.61
CA PRO A 312 -0.06 35.81 -7.03
C PRO A 312 0.83 35.17 -5.98
N ARG A 313 0.19 34.62 -4.95
CA ARG A 313 0.81 33.90 -3.84
C ARG A 313 -0.01 32.65 -3.58
N PHE A 314 0.65 31.52 -3.43
CA PHE A 314 -0.01 30.29 -3.00
C PHE A 314 0.18 30.12 -1.48
N ASP A 315 -0.70 29.35 -0.83
CA ASP A 315 -0.61 29.13 0.62
C ASP A 315 0.58 28.23 0.99
N PHE A 316 0.69 27.06 0.35
CA PHE A 316 1.86 26.19 0.48
C PHE A 316 2.29 25.60 -0.85
N GLY A 317 3.59 25.27 -0.92
CA GLY A 317 4.16 24.50 -2.00
C GLY A 317 4.95 23.32 -1.47
N ILE A 318 4.87 22.18 -2.15
CA ILE A 318 5.75 21.02 -1.91
C ILE A 318 6.58 20.80 -3.17
N ARG A 319 7.80 21.34 -3.17
CA ARG A 319 8.67 21.39 -4.36
C ARG A 319 9.00 20.01 -4.91
N GLY A 320 9.29 19.04 -4.03
CA GLY A 320 9.59 17.66 -4.43
C GLY A 320 8.42 16.98 -5.17
N LEU A 321 7.19 17.46 -4.96
CA LEU A 321 5.98 16.96 -5.61
C LEU A 321 5.44 17.90 -6.69
N LYS A 322 6.07 19.05 -6.90
CA LYS A 322 5.57 20.15 -7.75
C LYS A 322 4.10 20.51 -7.47
N THR A 323 3.70 20.41 -6.19
CA THR A 323 2.31 20.50 -5.77
C THR A 323 2.07 21.75 -4.94
N ILE A 324 1.06 22.53 -5.30
CA ILE A 324 0.53 23.60 -4.47
C ILE A 324 -0.58 23.03 -3.56
N VAL A 325 -0.61 23.45 -2.29
CA VAL A 325 -1.76 23.20 -1.40
C VAL A 325 -2.45 24.54 -1.16
N GLU A 326 -3.65 24.67 -1.70
CA GLU A 326 -4.50 25.85 -1.57
C GLU A 326 -5.50 25.63 -0.44
N VAL A 327 -5.55 26.54 0.53
CA VAL A 327 -6.38 26.42 1.73
C VAL A 327 -7.57 27.36 1.63
N LYS A 328 -8.77 26.83 1.86
CA LYS A 328 -10.01 27.61 1.92
C LYS A 328 -10.81 27.27 3.17
N ILE A 329 -11.55 28.26 3.66
CA ILE A 329 -12.52 28.08 4.76
C ILE A 329 -13.96 28.25 4.27
N ALA A 330 -14.78 27.22 4.48
CA ALA A 330 -16.23 27.31 4.33
C ALA A 330 -16.87 27.56 5.70
N ARG A 331 -17.76 28.55 5.78
CA ARG A 331 -18.49 28.89 7.03
C ARG A 331 -19.98 28.65 6.91
N SER A 332 -20.45 28.54 5.67
CA SER A 332 -21.83 28.34 5.31
C SER A 332 -21.92 27.62 3.97
N SER A 333 -23.10 27.05 3.68
CA SER A 333 -23.37 26.45 2.37
C SER A 333 -23.20 27.40 1.17
N GLY A 334 -23.29 28.72 1.37
CA GLY A 334 -23.08 29.72 0.32
C GLY A 334 -21.61 29.90 -0.07
N ASP A 335 -20.67 29.52 0.80
CA ASP A 335 -19.24 29.71 0.56
C ASP A 335 -18.68 28.77 -0.52
N PHE A 336 -19.30 27.61 -0.76
CA PHE A 336 -18.78 26.62 -1.71
C PHE A 336 -18.71 27.17 -3.16
N SER A 337 -19.70 27.95 -3.59
CA SER A 337 -19.67 28.59 -4.92
C SER A 337 -18.60 29.68 -5.01
N ARG A 338 -18.42 30.46 -3.94
CA ARG A 338 -17.34 31.46 -3.87
C ARG A 338 -15.96 30.79 -3.91
N ILE A 339 -15.79 29.71 -3.17
CA ILE A 339 -14.55 28.92 -3.15
C ILE A 339 -14.26 28.36 -4.55
N GLU A 340 -15.27 27.85 -5.26
CA GLU A 340 -15.11 27.36 -6.63
C GLU A 340 -14.56 28.46 -7.56
N GLU A 341 -15.15 29.66 -7.50
CA GLU A 341 -14.73 30.80 -8.32
C GLU A 341 -13.32 31.29 -7.98
N GLU A 342 -12.98 31.37 -6.69
CA GLU A 342 -11.65 31.77 -6.22
C GLU A 342 -10.58 30.78 -6.70
N VAL A 343 -10.76 29.48 -6.40
CA VAL A 343 -9.83 28.42 -6.80
C VAL A 343 -9.64 28.42 -8.31
N ALA A 344 -10.72 28.51 -9.08
CA ALA A 344 -10.62 28.54 -10.53
C ALA A 344 -9.94 29.79 -11.08
N GLY A 345 -10.08 30.94 -10.41
CA GLY A 345 -9.40 32.17 -10.76
C GLY A 345 -7.89 32.13 -10.53
N ASP A 346 -7.47 31.43 -9.48
CA ASP A 346 -6.07 31.34 -9.06
C ASP A 346 -5.24 30.39 -9.94
N LEU A 347 -5.87 29.39 -10.58
CA LEU A 347 -5.21 28.45 -11.50
C LEU A 347 -4.34 29.11 -12.57
N GLY A 348 -4.87 30.15 -13.23
CA GLY A 348 -4.17 30.83 -14.32
C GLY A 348 -2.90 31.55 -13.85
N LEU A 349 -2.80 31.85 -12.56
CA LEU A 349 -1.70 32.58 -11.95
C LEU A 349 -0.65 31.64 -11.35
N TYR A 350 -1.10 30.54 -10.73
CA TYR A 350 -0.25 29.58 -10.04
C TYR A 350 0.65 28.76 -10.97
N PHE A 351 0.13 28.43 -12.14
CA PHE A 351 0.81 27.53 -13.08
C PHE A 351 1.55 28.27 -14.20
N THR A 352 2.06 29.47 -13.89
CA THR A 352 2.97 30.22 -14.76
C THR A 352 4.38 29.63 -14.74
N ASP A 353 4.77 28.97 -13.65
CA ASP A 353 6.04 28.26 -13.48
C ASP A 353 5.83 26.74 -13.41
N LEU A 354 5.54 26.15 -14.58
CA LEU A 354 5.31 24.70 -14.71
C LEU A 354 6.54 23.84 -14.36
N GLN A 355 7.73 24.44 -14.29
CA GLN A 355 8.91 23.70 -13.87
C GLN A 355 8.84 23.36 -12.38
N ASN A 356 8.30 24.27 -11.58
CA ASN A 356 8.21 24.14 -10.13
C ASN A 356 6.84 23.68 -9.65
N TRP A 357 5.75 23.98 -10.38
CA TRP A 357 4.39 23.68 -9.97
C TRP A 357 3.57 23.15 -11.15
N ASP A 358 3.10 21.91 -11.09
CA ASP A 358 2.30 21.29 -12.16
C ASP A 358 0.95 20.74 -11.69
N ARG A 359 0.69 20.77 -10.38
CA ARG A 359 -0.57 20.32 -9.78
C ARG A 359 -0.91 21.07 -8.51
N MET A 360 -2.17 20.96 -8.10
CA MET A 360 -2.73 21.56 -6.89
C MET A 360 -3.63 20.57 -6.16
N VAL A 361 -3.58 20.63 -4.83
CA VAL A 361 -4.59 20.11 -3.91
C VAL A 361 -5.31 21.28 -3.28
N VAL A 362 -6.64 21.23 -3.23
CA VAL A 362 -7.43 22.21 -2.48
C VAL A 362 -7.84 21.59 -1.16
N TYR A 363 -7.45 22.20 -0.03
CA TYR A 363 -7.86 21.81 1.30
C TYR A 363 -8.97 22.76 1.80
N ILE A 364 -10.16 22.22 2.05
CA ILE A 364 -11.32 22.97 2.50
C ILE A 364 -11.63 22.60 3.95
N TYR A 365 -11.39 23.55 4.85
CA TYR A 365 -11.85 23.47 6.23
C TYR A 365 -13.32 23.93 6.31
N ASP A 366 -14.22 23.01 6.60
CA ASP A 366 -15.63 23.29 6.79
C ASP A 366 -15.93 23.61 8.26
N ASP A 367 -16.02 24.91 8.56
CA ASP A 367 -16.38 25.45 9.87
C ASP A 367 -17.89 25.55 10.08
N SER A 368 -18.69 25.04 9.15
CA SER A 368 -20.14 24.98 9.28
C SER A 368 -20.56 24.13 10.48
N ASN A 369 -21.71 24.46 11.07
CA ASN A 369 -22.26 23.64 12.17
C ASN A 369 -22.83 22.30 11.69
N VAL A 370 -23.06 22.14 10.38
CA VAL A 370 -23.70 20.97 9.78
C VAL A 370 -22.88 20.53 8.56
N PRO A 371 -22.59 19.23 8.42
CA PRO A 371 -22.00 18.66 7.20
C PRO A 371 -22.78 18.97 5.93
N HIS A 372 -22.06 19.17 4.81
CA HIS A 372 -22.65 19.41 3.50
C HIS A 372 -22.20 18.37 2.46
N ALA A 373 -22.35 17.08 2.77
CA ALA A 373 -21.82 15.97 1.97
C ALA A 373 -22.13 16.06 0.46
N GLU A 374 -23.38 16.31 0.07
CA GLU A 374 -23.78 16.44 -1.34
C GLU A 374 -23.04 17.58 -2.07
N ARG A 375 -22.71 18.66 -1.35
CA ARG A 375 -21.97 19.79 -1.92
C ARG A 375 -20.49 19.48 -2.07
N TYR A 376 -19.93 18.62 -1.21
CA TYR A 376 -18.54 18.21 -1.32
C TYR A 376 -18.30 17.46 -2.63
N ASP A 377 -19.16 16.48 -2.95
CA ASP A 377 -19.04 15.70 -4.18
C ASP A 377 -19.28 16.56 -5.42
N THR A 378 -20.25 17.48 -5.35
CA THR A 378 -20.55 18.42 -6.43
C THR A 378 -19.36 19.34 -6.71
N LEU A 379 -18.80 19.98 -5.68
CA LEU A 379 -17.65 20.89 -5.81
C LEU A 379 -16.40 20.13 -6.26
N ARG A 380 -16.17 18.92 -5.72
CA ARG A 380 -15.07 18.06 -6.14
C ARG A 380 -15.12 17.78 -7.63
N SER A 381 -16.28 17.32 -8.10
CA SER A 381 -16.50 16.99 -9.49
C SER A 381 -16.35 18.21 -10.40
N ALA A 382 -16.89 19.36 -9.99
CA ALA A 382 -16.82 20.60 -10.77
C ALA A 382 -15.37 21.10 -10.96
N LEU A 383 -14.59 21.16 -9.88
CA LEU A 383 -13.21 21.65 -9.92
C LEU A 383 -12.26 20.70 -10.65
N VAL A 384 -12.36 19.38 -10.43
CA VAL A 384 -11.52 18.39 -11.13
C VAL A 384 -11.87 18.35 -12.63
N ALA A 385 -13.14 18.49 -13.00
CA ALA A 385 -13.54 18.56 -14.40
C ALA A 385 -13.09 19.86 -15.09
N ARG A 386 -12.87 20.93 -14.32
CA ARG A 386 -12.49 22.25 -14.85
C ARG A 386 -11.03 22.31 -15.28
N ASP A 387 -10.13 21.65 -14.55
CA ASP A 387 -8.71 21.65 -14.86
C ASP A 387 -7.99 20.40 -14.30
N GLU A 388 -7.25 19.69 -15.15
CA GLU A 388 -6.52 18.47 -14.79
C GLU A 388 -5.40 18.68 -13.76
N ARG A 389 -5.00 19.94 -13.53
CA ARG A 389 -4.01 20.31 -12.52
C ARG A 389 -4.61 20.32 -11.13
N ILE A 390 -5.93 20.44 -10.98
CA ILE A 390 -6.63 20.20 -9.71
C ILE A 390 -6.76 18.69 -9.56
N ARG A 391 -5.86 18.11 -8.77
CA ARG A 391 -5.75 16.65 -8.67
C ARG A 391 -6.64 16.08 -7.59
N ASP A 392 -6.73 16.76 -6.44
CA ASP A 392 -7.59 16.36 -5.33
C ASP A 392 -8.12 17.57 -4.56
N ILE A 393 -9.27 17.37 -3.93
CA ILE A 393 -9.91 18.34 -3.05
C ILE A 393 -10.20 17.63 -1.72
N VAL A 394 -9.63 18.09 -0.63
CA VAL A 394 -9.77 17.47 0.68
C VAL A 394 -10.74 18.29 1.52
N PHE A 395 -11.85 17.69 1.96
CA PHE A 395 -12.81 18.33 2.85
C PHE A 395 -12.59 17.83 4.27
N VAL A 396 -12.44 18.77 5.21
CA VAL A 396 -12.28 18.45 6.63
C VAL A 396 -13.23 19.29 7.45
N GLN A 397 -14.08 18.63 8.22
CA GLN A 397 -15.02 19.30 9.12
C GLN A 397 -14.32 19.71 10.41
N ARG A 398 -14.75 20.86 10.93
CA ARG A 398 -14.28 21.34 12.24
C ARG A 398 -14.40 20.29 13.35
N PRO A 399 -13.52 20.35 14.37
CA PRO A 399 -13.69 19.54 15.57
C PRO A 399 -15.03 19.79 16.24
N GLY A 400 -15.76 18.71 16.57
CA GLY A 400 -17.10 18.80 17.16
C GLY A 400 -17.16 19.45 18.55
N MET A 401 -16.04 19.52 19.27
CA MET A 401 -15.97 20.20 20.57
C MET A 401 -15.86 21.72 20.48
N ILE A 402 -15.54 22.27 19.29
CA ILE A 402 -15.54 23.72 19.11
C ILE A 402 -17.00 24.18 18.99
N PRO A 403 -17.44 25.14 19.83
CA PRO A 403 -18.80 25.63 19.78
C PRO A 403 -19.06 26.38 18.46
N PRO A 404 -20.34 26.55 18.09
CA PRO A 404 -20.75 27.41 16.99
C PRO A 404 -20.08 28.80 17.05
N ARG A 405 -19.79 29.41 15.89
CA ARG A 405 -19.07 30.69 15.80
C ARG A 405 -19.64 31.79 16.69
N ASN A 406 -20.96 31.90 16.76
CA ASN A 406 -21.66 32.88 17.60
C ASN A 406 -21.55 32.62 19.11
N GLN A 407 -20.94 31.50 19.53
CA GLN A 407 -20.74 31.10 20.92
C GLN A 407 -19.25 31.00 21.29
N ARG A 408 -18.34 31.40 20.38
CA ARG A 408 -16.89 31.43 20.63
C ARG A 408 -16.52 32.73 21.34
N GLU A 409 -16.85 32.83 22.62
CA GLU A 409 -16.49 34.02 23.40
C GLU A 409 -14.99 34.05 23.72
N PRO A 410 -14.32 35.21 23.57
CA PRO A 410 -12.97 35.42 24.09
C PRO A 410 -12.96 35.13 25.59
N TRP A 411 -11.97 34.37 26.07
CA TRP A 411 -11.81 34.19 27.50
C TRP A 411 -11.40 35.52 28.15
N SER A 412 -12.16 35.96 29.15
CA SER A 412 -11.81 37.09 30.01
C SER A 412 -11.58 36.58 31.44
N PRO A 413 -10.50 37.01 32.13
CA PRO A 413 -10.26 36.66 33.52
C PRO A 413 -11.38 37.12 34.46
N ASP A 414 -12.12 38.18 34.10
CA ASP A 414 -13.06 38.87 35.00
C ASP A 414 -14.53 38.47 34.83
N GLY A 415 -14.87 37.57 33.89
CA GLY A 415 -16.20 36.96 33.81
C GLY A 415 -17.41 37.91 33.74
N ALA A 416 -17.22 39.19 33.39
CA ALA A 416 -18.33 40.10 33.13
C ALA A 416 -18.73 39.98 31.67
N ALA A 417 -19.79 39.21 31.41
CA ALA A 417 -20.49 39.21 30.13
C ALA A 417 -20.84 40.66 29.76
N ALA A 418 -20.24 41.17 28.68
CA ALA A 418 -20.63 42.45 28.12
C ALA A 418 -21.98 42.29 27.39
N GLY A 419 -23.06 42.55 28.12
CA GLY A 419 -24.25 43.25 27.63
C GLY A 419 -25.19 42.50 26.67
N ALA A 420 -26.32 42.02 27.21
CA ALA A 420 -27.60 42.35 26.60
C ALA A 420 -28.07 43.69 27.19
N SER A 421 -28.09 44.72 26.36
CA SER A 421 -28.82 45.99 26.56
C SER A 421 -29.50 46.36 25.26
#